data_AF-Q6N366-F1
#
_entry.id   AF-Q6N366-F1
#
_cell.length_a   1.000
_cell.length_b   1.000
_cell.length_c   1.000
_cell.angle_alpha   90.00
_cell.angle_beta   90.00
_cell.angle_gamma   90.00
#
_symmetry.space_group_name_H-M   'P 1'
#
loop_
_entity.id
_entity.type
_entity.pdbx_description
1 polymer ?
#
loop_
_entity_poly.entity_id
_entity_poly.type
_entity_poly.pdbx_seq_one_letter_code
_entity_poly.pdbx_strand_id
1 'polypeptide(L)' 'MIAIRDVVDDWKLTQAEAAKRLGVTQPRMNDLLRGRIDKFSLDALMLLATAVGLTVEWRVVKPAA' A
#
# COMPACT_ATOMS: atom_id res chain seq x y z
N MET A 1 4.81 -4.63 9.82
CA MET A 1 5.24 -4.12 8.51
C MET A 1 4.07 -4.25 7.55
N ILE A 2 3.90 -3.31 6.63
CA ILE A 2 2.87 -3.38 5.58
C ILE A 2 3.57 -3.90 4.33
N ALA A 3 3.14 -5.03 3.77
CA ALA A 3 3.81 -5.67 2.62
C ALA A 3 4.06 -4.70 1.44
N ILE A 4 3.16 -3.74 1.22
CA ILE A 4 3.31 -2.69 0.20
C ILE A 4 4.58 -1.87 0.43
N ARG A 5 4.88 -1.51 1.69
CA ARG A 5 6.10 -0.77 2.04
C ARG A 5 7.35 -1.56 1.67
N ASP A 6 7.37 -2.84 2.03
CA ASP A 6 8.55 -3.69 1.84
C ASP A 6 8.91 -3.75 0.34
N VAL A 7 7.91 -3.91 -0.53
CA VAL A 7 8.12 -3.88 -1.98
C VAL A 7 8.61 -2.52 -2.48
N VAL A 8 8.08 -1.42 -1.94
CA VAL A 8 8.48 -0.06 -2.35
C VAL A 8 9.91 0.25 -1.91
N ASP A 9 10.32 -0.16 -0.71
CA ASP A 9 11.68 0.05 -0.17
C ASP A 9 12.75 -0.75 -0.94
N ASP A 10 12.35 -1.85 -1.59
CA ASP A 10 13.23 -2.65 -2.45
C ASP A 10 13.48 -2.02 -3.82
N TRP A 11 12.65 -1.06 -4.26
CA TRP A 11 12.90 -0.37 -5.53
C TRP A 11 14.12 0.55 -5.51
N LYS A 12 14.66 0.88 -4.32
CA LYS A 12 15.79 1.82 -4.15
C LYS A 12 15.56 3.18 -4.84
N LEU A 13 14.31 3.61 -4.86
CA LEU A 13 13.89 4.91 -5.39
C LEU A 13 13.68 5.92 -4.27
N THR A 14 13.74 7.21 -4.60
CA THR A 14 13.24 8.25 -3.70
C THR A 14 11.72 8.13 -3.54
N GLN A 15 11.18 8.68 -2.45
CA GLN A 15 9.73 8.70 -2.24
C GLN A 15 8.98 9.40 -3.39
N ALA A 16 9.56 10.43 -4.00
CA ALA A 16 8.94 11.15 -5.11
C ALA A 16 8.86 10.27 -6.38
N GLU A 17 9.92 9.53 -6.68
CA GLU A 17 9.94 8.60 -7.82
C GLU A 17 9.01 7.42 -7.62
N ALA A 18 8.99 6.83 -6.41
CA ALA A 18 8.05 5.78 -6.06
C ALA A 18 6.59 6.28 -6.16
N ALA A 19 6.32 7.51 -5.71
CA ALA A 19 5.01 8.13 -5.80
C ALA A 19 4.57 8.29 -7.27
N LYS A 20 5.47 8.80 -8.12
CA LYS A 20 5.25 8.91 -9.56
C LYS A 20 4.99 7.54 -10.20
N ARG A 21 5.78 6.52 -9.84
CA ARG A 21 5.62 5.15 -10.34
C ARG A 21 4.26 4.54 -9.98
N LEU A 22 3.75 4.82 -8.78
CA LEU A 22 2.44 4.36 -8.31
C LEU A 22 1.28 5.31 -8.67
N GLY A 23 1.54 6.41 -9.40
CA GLY A 23 0.50 7.37 -9.76
C GLY A 23 -0.13 8.08 -8.55
N VAL A 24 0.58 8.20 -7.43
CA VAL A 24 0.13 8.88 -6.22
C VAL A 24 0.94 10.14 -5.95
N THR A 25 0.44 11.00 -5.07
CA THR A 25 1.19 12.17 -4.62
C THR A 25 2.29 11.78 -3.63
N GLN A 26 3.37 12.55 -3.57
CA GLN A 26 4.46 12.31 -2.61
C GLN A 26 4.00 12.35 -1.14
N PRO A 27 3.09 13.26 -0.69
CA PRO A 27 2.55 13.19 0.66
C PRO A 27 1.80 11.89 0.96
N ARG A 28 1.07 11.34 -0.03
CA ARG A 28 0.36 10.07 0.12
C ARG A 28 1.32 8.89 0.16
N MET A 29 2.40 8.91 -0.63
CA MET A 29 3.49 7.93 -0.50
C MET A 29 4.11 7.98 0.90
N ASN A 30 4.37 9.18 1.42
CA ASN A 30 4.91 9.34 2.77
C ASN A 30 3.95 8.83 3.86
N ASP A 31 2.63 9.03 3.71
CA ASP A 31 1.63 8.43 4.59
C ASP A 31 1.71 6.90 4.63
N LEU A 32 1.84 6.27 3.45
CA LEU A 32 2.00 4.82 3.30
C LEU A 32 3.30 4.31 3.95
N LEU A 33 4.44 4.94 3.64
CA LEU A 33 5.76 4.57 4.17
C LEU A 33 5.94 4.92 5.66
N ARG A 34 5.07 5.75 6.24
CA ARG A 34 4.98 5.94 7.70
C ARG A 34 3.93 5.04 8.35
N GLY A 35 3.11 4.35 7.55
CA GLY A 35 2.17 3.35 8.04
C GLY A 35 0.90 3.97 8.61
N ARG A 36 0.56 5.18 8.15
CA ARG A 36 -0.68 5.87 8.47
C ARG A 36 -1.85 5.25 7.70
N ILE A 37 -2.13 3.98 7.98
CA ILE A 37 -3.13 3.15 7.27
C ILE A 37 -4.55 3.69 7.43
N ASP A 38 -4.83 4.34 8.55
CA ASP A 38 -6.09 5.05 8.84
C ASP A 38 -6.46 6.11 7.79
N LYS A 39 -5.47 6.62 7.04
CA LYS A 39 -5.68 7.58 5.94
C LYS A 39 -6.02 6.94 4.59
N PHE A 40 -6.10 5.63 4.53
CA PHE A 40 -6.38 4.89 3.31
C PHE A 40 -7.71 4.16 3.46
N SER A 41 -8.58 4.33 2.47
CA SER A 41 -9.69 3.41 2.30
C SER A 41 -9.14 2.02 1.98
N LEU A 42 -9.96 1.02 2.25
CA LEU A 42 -9.61 -0.34 1.91
C LEU A 42 -9.32 -0.54 0.42
N ASP A 43 -10.17 0.04 -0.44
CA ASP A 43 -9.96 0.08 -1.90
C ASP A 43 -8.61 0.68 -2.27
N ALA A 44 -8.19 1.77 -1.61
CA ALA A 44 -6.90 2.37 -1.90
C ALA A 44 -5.73 1.44 -1.53
N LEU A 45 -5.85 0.69 -0.44
CA LEU A 45 -4.83 -0.30 -0.06
C LEU A 45 -4.79 -1.47 -1.05
N MET A 46 -5.95 -1.94 -1.51
CA MET A 46 -6.03 -2.98 -2.53
C MET A 46 -5.41 -2.54 -3.86
N LEU A 47 -5.73 -1.32 -4.32
CA LEU A 47 -5.14 -0.74 -5.53
C LEU A 47 -3.62 -0.60 -5.42
N LEU A 48 -3.11 -0.12 -4.28
CA LEU A 48 -1.68 0.02 -4.07
C LEU A 48 -0.98 -1.35 -4.00
N ALA A 49 -1.55 -2.33 -3.30
CA ALA A 49 -1.01 -3.67 -3.20
C ALA A 49 -0.91 -4.35 -4.57
N THR A 50 -1.97 -4.27 -5.38
CA THR A 50 -1.98 -4.83 -6.74
C THR A 50 -1.02 -4.08 -7.68
N ALA A 51 -0.92 -2.75 -7.55
CA ALA A 51 0.00 -1.95 -8.36
C ALA A 51 1.49 -2.26 -8.09
N VAL A 52 1.84 -2.72 -6.89
CA VAL A 52 3.19 -3.19 -6.56
C VAL A 52 3.41 -4.69 -6.87
N GLY A 53 2.42 -5.38 -7.46
CA GLY A 53 2.52 -6.79 -7.84
C GLY A 53 2.24 -7.79 -6.72
N LEU A 54 1.64 -7.35 -5.60
CA LEU A 54 1.21 -8.27 -4.55
C LEU A 54 -0.12 -8.93 -4.92
N THR A 55 -0.26 -10.19 -4.50
CA THR A 55 -1.55 -10.89 -4.51
C THR A 55 -2.26 -10.61 -3.19
N VAL A 56 -3.54 -10.23 -3.25
CA VAL A 56 -4.36 -9.93 -2.07
C VAL A 56 -5.42 -11.02 -1.92
N GLU A 57 -5.50 -11.61 -0.73
CA GLU A 57 -6.55 -12.57 -0.37
C GLU A 57 -7.52 -11.92 0.63
N TRP A 58 -8.81 -12.18 0.42
CA TRP A 58 -9.88 -11.78 1.32
C TRP A 58 -10.55 -13.00 1.93
N ARG A 59 -10.61 -13.03 3.25
CA ARG A 59 -11.37 -14.04 3.99
C ARG A 59 -12.45 -13.38 4.82
N VAL A 60 -13.70 -13.63 4.44
CA VAL A 60 -14.88 -13.23 5.21
C VAL A 60 -15.46 -14.49 5.85
N VAL A 61 -15.53 -14.53 7.18
CA VAL A 61 -16.08 -15.64 7.94
C VAL A 61 -17.33 -15.20 8.69
N LYS A 62 -18.31 -16.09 8.83
CA LYS A 62 -19.38 -15.86 9.80
C LYS A 62 -18.78 -15.96 11.21
N PRO A 63 -19.18 -15.08 12.16
CA PRO A 63 -18.82 -15.27 13.56
C PRO A 63 -19.30 -16.64 14.03
N ALA A 64 -18.52 -17.30 14.89
CA ALA A 64 -19.03 -18.45 15.62
C ALA A 64 -20.25 -17.99 16.45
N ALA A 65 -21.28 -18.84 16.50
CA ALA A 65 -22.51 -18.60 17.25
C ALA A 65 -22.25 -18.43 18.74
#